data_AF-A0A9Q4GUP9-F1
#
_entry.id   AF-A0A9Q4GUP9-F1
#
_cell.length_a   1.000
_cell.length_b   1.000
_cell.length_c   1.000
_cell.angle_alpha   90.00
_cell.angle_beta   90.00
_cell.angle_gamma   90.00
#
_symmetry.space_group_name_H-M   'P 1'
#
loop_
_entity.id
_entity.type
_entity.pdbx_description
1 polymer ?
#
loop_
_entity_poly.entity_id
_entity_poly.type
_entity_poly.pdbx_seq_one_letter_code
_entity_poly.pdbx_strand_id
1 'polypeptide(L)' 'MACTEALLDALTQTHRALMAYSRCLDVLEDKEERDRFEQVCVDLATQAKTLQDHLLGYALYWGHGRGDVKGSDPA' A
#
# COMPACT_ATOMS: atom_id res chain seq x y z
N MET A 1 7.76 3.38 14.83
CA MET A 1 6.76 2.28 14.74
C MET A 1 5.37 2.81 14.36
N ALA A 2 4.87 3.91 14.94
CA ALA A 2 3.55 4.48 14.58
C ALA A 2 3.32 4.79 13.08
N CYS A 3 4.33 5.27 12.35
CA CYS A 3 4.15 5.56 10.90
C CYS A 3 3.95 4.30 10.06
N THR A 4 4.58 3.18 10.41
CA THR A 4 4.43 1.92 9.66
C THR A 4 3.03 1.33 9.86
N GLU A 5 2.52 1.36 11.09
CA GLU A 5 1.15 0.94 11.41
C GLU A 5 0.13 1.82 10.68
N ALA A 6 0.30 3.15 10.69
CA ALA A 6 -0.56 4.06 9.96
C ALA A 6 -0.56 3.81 8.44
N LEU A 7 0.58 3.45 7.85
CA LEU A 7 0.69 3.11 6.43
C LEU A 7 0.05 1.74 6.10
N LEU A 8 0.14 0.76 7.00
CA LEU A 8 -0.55 -0.53 6.87
C LEU A 8 -2.07 -0.35 6.96
N ASP A 9 -2.54 0.50 7.87
CA ASP A 9 -3.96 0.86 7.99
C ASP A 9 -4.45 1.57 6.72
N ALA A 10 -3.67 2.54 6.22
CA ALA A 10 -3.98 3.22 4.97
C ALA A 10 -4.08 2.23 3.78
N LEU A 11 -3.11 1.32 3.65
CA LEU A 11 -3.13 0.30 2.60
C LEU A 11 -4.37 -0.60 2.69
N THR A 12 -4.73 -1.00 3.91
CA THR A 12 -5.92 -1.82 4.17
C THR A 12 -7.20 -1.08 3.76
N GLN A 13 -7.31 0.21 4.09
CA GLN A 13 -8.45 1.05 3.70
C GLN A 13 -8.51 1.25 2.19
N THR A 14 -7.39 1.53 1.51
CA THR A 14 -7.33 1.65 0.05
C THR A 14 -7.77 0.36 -0.64
N HIS A 15 -7.33 -0.81 -0.15
CA HIS A 15 -7.75 -2.09 -0.72
C HIS A 15 -9.26 -2.35 -0.53
N ARG A 16 -9.82 -2.02 0.65
CA ARG A 16 -11.27 -2.11 0.89
C ARG A 16 -12.06 -1.20 -0.04
N ALA A 17 -11.60 0.04 -0.24
CA ALA A 17 -12.22 0.96 -1.18
C ALA A 17 -12.20 0.39 -2.61
N LEU A 18 -11.04 -0.12 -3.07
CA LEU A 18 -10.92 -0.72 -4.40
C LEU A 18 -11.91 -1.88 -4.61
N MET A 19 -12.03 -2.77 -3.63
CA MET A 19 -12.98 -3.88 -3.68
C MET A 19 -14.44 -3.40 -3.70
N ALA A 20 -14.76 -2.30 -2.99
CA ALA A 20 -16.10 -1.72 -3.02
C ALA A 20 -16.43 -1.13 -4.40
N TYR A 21 -15.53 -0.32 -4.97
CA TYR A 21 -15.70 0.24 -6.31
C TYR A 21 -15.81 -0.85 -7.38
N SER A 22 -14.99 -1.90 -7.30
CA SER A 22 -15.07 -3.04 -8.23
C SER A 22 -16.44 -3.74 -8.20
N ARG A 23 -17.05 -3.89 -7.02
CA ARG A 23 -18.40 -4.47 -6.91
C ARG A 23 -19.48 -3.55 -7.47
N CYS A 24 -19.32 -2.23 -7.31
CA CYS A 24 -20.25 -1.26 -7.89
C CYS A 24 -20.20 -1.30 -9.43
N LEU A 25 -19.01 -1.46 -10.01
CA LEU A 25 -18.85 -1.59 -11.46
C LEU A 25 -19.63 -2.76 -12.08
N ASP A 26 -19.81 -3.85 -11.32
CA ASP A 26 -20.57 -5.02 -11.78
C ASP A 26 -22.09 -4.74 -11.93
N VAL A 27 -22.60 -3.71 -11.25
CA VAL A 27 -24.04 -3.38 -11.22
C VAL A 27 -24.39 -2.05 -11.88
N LEU A 28 -23.38 -1.25 -12.26
CA LEU A 28 -23.59 0.05 -12.91
C LEU A 28 -24.01 -0.12 -14.38
N GLU A 29 -25.17 0.46 -14.71
CA GLU A 29 -25.69 0.50 -16.08
C GLU A 29 -25.32 1.81 -16.80
N ASP A 30 -25.14 2.90 -16.06
CA ASP A 30 -24.75 4.19 -16.62
C ASP A 30 -23.27 4.21 -16.99
N LYS A 31 -23.00 4.48 -18.28
CA LYS A 31 -21.64 4.44 -18.83
C LYS A 31 -20.75 5.54 -18.23
N GLU A 32 -21.28 6.75 -18.05
CA GLU A 32 -20.47 7.86 -17.54
C GLU A 32 -20.08 7.63 -16.07
N GLU A 33 -21.01 7.14 -15.26
CA GLU A 33 -20.76 6.73 -13.88
C GLU A 33 -19.78 5.55 -13.80
N ARG A 34 -19.93 4.57 -14.69
CA ARG A 34 -18.99 3.46 -14.80
C ARG A 34 -17.58 3.93 -15.14
N ASP A 35 -17.40 4.79 -16.15
CA ASP A 35 -16.08 5.33 -16.54
C ASP A 35 -15.44 6.09 -15.36
N ARG A 36 -16.24 6.86 -14.59
CA ARG A 36 -15.76 7.52 -13.37
C ARG A 36 -15.29 6.51 -12.31
N PHE A 37 -16.05 5.44 -12.07
CA PHE A 37 -15.69 4.42 -11.08
C PHE A 37 -14.48 3.61 -11.51
N GLU A 38 -14.33 3.32 -12.80
CA GLU A 38 -13.13 2.68 -13.37
C GLU A 38 -11.89 3.56 -13.13
N GLN A 39 -11.99 4.87 -13.34
CA GLN A 39 -10.89 5.79 -13.03
C GLN A 39 -10.53 5.79 -11.54
N VAL A 40 -11.53 5.79 -10.65
CA VAL A 40 -11.27 5.72 -9.20
C VAL A 40 -10.59 4.40 -8.82
N CYS A 41 -10.96 3.27 -9.45
CA CYS A 41 -10.26 2.00 -9.25
C CYS A 41 -8.78 2.08 -9.65
N VAL A 42 -8.46 2.75 -10.77
CA VAL A 42 -7.08 2.95 -11.22
C VAL A 42 -6.29 3.80 -10.21
N ASP A 43 -6.89 4.88 -9.71
CA ASP A 43 -6.26 5.78 -8.75
C ASP A 43 -5.98 5.05 -7.42
N LEU A 44 -6.95 4.27 -6.92
CA LEU A 44 -6.81 3.46 -5.71
C LEU A 44 -5.74 2.36 -5.87
N ALA A 45 -5.69 1.69 -7.03
CA ALA A 45 -4.65 0.69 -7.30
C ALA A 45 -3.25 1.31 -7.33
N THR A 46 -3.13 2.50 -7.92
CA THR A 46 -1.88 3.27 -7.94
C THR A 46 -1.46 3.66 -6.53
N GLN A 47 -2.39 4.16 -5.72
CA GLN A 47 -2.13 4.52 -4.32
C GLN A 47 -1.71 3.30 -3.49
N ALA A 48 -2.37 2.16 -3.67
CA ALA A 48 -2.03 0.92 -2.97
C ALA A 48 -0.60 0.47 -3.30
N LYS A 49 -0.19 0.57 -4.57
CA LYS A 49 1.18 0.27 -5.01
C LYS A 49 2.20 1.19 -4.33
N THR A 50 1.97 2.51 -4.33
CA THR A 50 2.87 3.47 -3.68
C THR A 50 3.02 3.17 -2.18
N LEU A 51 1.92 2.85 -1.48
CA LEU A 51 1.97 2.47 -0.06
C LEU A 51 2.77 1.18 0.16
N GLN A 52 2.60 0.17 -0.70
CA GLN A 52 3.39 -1.07 -0.66
C GLN A 52 4.88 -0.80 -0.86
N ASP A 53 5.25 0.02 -1.84
CA ASP A 53 6.64 0.37 -2.12
C ASP A 53 7.29 1.08 -0.92
N HIS A 54 6.56 2.00 -0.26
CA HIS A 54 7.04 2.64 0.97
C HIS A 54 7.23 1.65 2.11
N LEU A 55 6.25 0.77 2.34
CA LEU A 55 6.32 -0.26 3.38
C LEU A 55 7.47 -1.24 3.14
N LEU A 56 7.72 -1.63 1.89
CA LEU A 56 8.86 -2.45 1.50
C LEU A 56 10.18 -1.72 1.75
N GLY A 57 10.26 -0.44 1.39
CA GLY A 57 11.41 0.42 1.71
C GLY A 57 11.70 0.48 3.20
N TYR A 58 10.67 0.61 4.05
CA TYR A 58 10.84 0.54 5.50
C TYR A 58 11.34 -0.84 5.97
N ALA A 59 10.79 -1.93 5.42
CA ALA A 59 11.23 -3.28 5.77
C ALA A 59 12.70 -3.52 5.41
N LEU A 60 13.17 -3.00 4.27
CA LEU A 60 14.56 -3.11 3.83
C LEU A 60 15.50 -2.22 4.67
N TYR A 61 15.10 -0.98 4.99
CA TYR A 61 15.91 -0.06 5.79
C TYR A 61 16.07 -0.52 7.25
N TRP A 62 15.00 -0.98 7.88
CA TRP A 62 15.02 -1.42 9.28
C TRP A 62 15.36 -2.92 9.45
N GLY A 63 15.20 -3.73 8.40
CA GLY A 63 15.56 -5.15 8.39
C GLY A 63 17.07 -5.42 8.32
N HIS A 64 17.86 -4.48 7.80
CA HIS A 64 19.33 -4.59 7.72
C HIS A 64 20.06 -4.13 8.99
N GLY A 65 19.38 -3.53 9.97
CA GLY A 65 19.99 -2.93 11.16
C GLY A 65 20.14 -3.83 12.40
N ARG A 66 19.87 -5.13 12.30
CA ARG A 66 19.98 -6.08 13.43
C ARG A 66 20.83 -7.33 13.12
N GLY A 67 21.87 -7.17 12.30
CA GLY A 67 22.91 -8.19 12.11
C GLY A 67 24.29 -7.54 12.02
N ASP A 68 25.19 -7.94 12.91
CA ASP A 68 26.63 -7.65 12.92
C ASP A 68 27.12 -6.26 13.38
N VAL A 69 26.95 -5.97 14.67
CA VAL A 69 28.06 -5.37 15.43
C VAL A 69 28.82 -6.51 16.11
N LYS A 70 29.65 -7.22 15.32
CA LYS A 70 30.67 -8.08 15.89
C LYS A 70 31.89 -7.20 16.13
N GLY A 71 31.99 -6.69 17.36
CA GLY A 71 33.24 -6.13 17.85
C GLY A 71 34.37 -7.10 17.54
N SER A 72 35.33 -6.65 16.75
CA SER A 72 36.61 -7.30 16.61
C SER A 72 37.64 -6.27 17.08
N ASP A 73 38.04 -6.43 18.34
CA ASP A 73 39.21 -5.79 18.92
C ASP A 73 40.41 -6.01 18.00
N PRO A 74 41.22 -4.97 17.71
CA PRO A 74 42.53 -5.17 17.15
C PRO A 74 43.48 -5.65 18.25
N ALA A 75 43.96 -6.89 18.13
CA ALA A 75 45.15 -7.38 18.82
C ALA A 75 46.32 -7.42 17.84
#